data_AF-A0A453D4B0-F1
#
_entry.id   AF-A0A453D4B0-F1
#
_cell.length_a   1.000
_cell.length_b   1.000
_cell.length_c   1.000
_cell.angle_alpha   90.00
_cell.angle_beta   90.00
_cell.angle_gamma   90.00
#
_symmetry.space_group_name_H-M   'P 1'
#
loop_
_entity.id
_entity.type
_entity.pdbx_description
1 polymer ?
#
loop_
_entity_poly.entity_id
_entity_poly.type
_entity_poly.pdbx_seq_one_letter_code
_entity_poly.pdbx_strand_id
1 'polypeptide(L)'
;EAANPFEFCDVVTTTTHKSLRGPRAGMIFYRKGPRPAKKGQPEGAVYDYEDKINFAVFPSLQGGPHNHQIAALAVALKQTLTPGFKAYAKQVKANAVAVGKYLMSKGYKMVTDGTDNHLVLWDLRPLGLTGNKVEKMCDLCSITLNKNAVFGDSSALSPGGVRIGAPAMTSRGLVEKDFEQIAEFLHQAVTICLNIQKEHGKLLKDFSKGLVNNKDIENLKVEVEKFALSFDMPGFSLESMKYKE
;
A
#
# COMPACT_ATOMS: atom_id res chain seq x y z
N GLU A 1 -11.60 -4.17 -5.07
CA GLU A 1 -11.48 -2.72 -5.29
C GLU A 1 -12.89 -2.24 -5.55
N ALA A 2 -13.19 -1.01 -5.14
CA ALA A 2 -14.50 -0.44 -5.39
C ALA A 2 -14.84 -0.52 -6.90
N ALA A 3 -16.14 -0.60 -7.20
CA ALA A 3 -16.65 -0.44 -8.54
C ALA A 3 -16.19 0.90 -9.15
N ASN A 4 -16.31 1.02 -10.48
CA ASN A 4 -15.86 2.19 -11.23
C ASN A 4 -16.46 3.50 -10.66
N PRO A 5 -15.68 4.36 -9.98
CA PRO A 5 -16.23 5.54 -9.31
C PRO A 5 -16.80 6.56 -10.29
N PHE A 6 -16.37 6.52 -11.56
CA PHE A 6 -16.85 7.41 -12.60
C PHE A 6 -18.35 7.24 -12.92
N GLU A 7 -18.94 6.09 -12.60
CA GLU A 7 -20.38 5.83 -12.77
C GLU A 7 -21.23 6.77 -11.91
N PHE A 8 -20.75 7.14 -10.73
CA PHE A 8 -21.52 7.89 -9.73
C PHE A 8 -20.92 9.26 -9.39
N CYS A 9 -19.60 9.38 -9.38
CA CYS A 9 -18.93 10.58 -8.91
C CYS A 9 -18.94 11.70 -9.97
N ASP A 10 -19.13 12.93 -9.50
CA ASP A 10 -19.01 14.15 -10.30
C ASP A 10 -17.55 14.53 -10.56
N VAL A 11 -16.68 14.31 -9.56
CA VAL A 11 -15.24 14.58 -9.58
C VAL A 11 -14.51 13.38 -9.01
N VAL A 12 -13.44 12.94 -9.67
CA VAL A 12 -12.57 11.84 -9.21
C VAL A 12 -11.14 12.34 -9.18
N THR A 13 -10.50 12.30 -8.02
CA THR A 13 -9.08 12.62 -7.87
C THR A 13 -8.27 11.34 -7.72
N THR A 14 -7.03 11.34 -8.22
CA THR A 14 -6.14 10.21 -8.05
C THR A 14 -4.68 10.61 -8.04
N THR A 15 -3.87 9.85 -7.32
CA THR A 15 -2.41 9.90 -7.42
C THR A 15 -1.93 8.88 -8.43
N THR A 16 -0.84 9.18 -9.13
CA THR A 16 -0.39 8.35 -10.26
C THR A 16 0.69 7.33 -9.91
N HIS A 17 1.24 7.35 -8.70
CA HIS A 17 2.41 6.55 -8.28
C HIS A 17 2.07 5.31 -7.42
N LYS A 18 0.78 5.06 -7.14
CA LYS A 18 0.36 3.91 -6.31
C LYS A 18 0.12 2.68 -7.20
N SER A 19 -1.05 2.08 -7.15
CA SER A 19 -1.42 0.94 -8.03
C SER A 19 -1.37 1.29 -9.52
N LEU A 20 -1.46 2.57 -9.90
CA LEU A 20 -1.27 3.02 -11.29
C LEU A 20 0.20 2.95 -11.77
N ARG A 21 1.15 2.82 -10.85
CA ARG A 21 2.58 2.55 -11.14
C ARG A 21 3.30 3.57 -12.04
N GLY A 22 2.84 4.83 -12.02
CA GLY A 22 3.44 5.95 -12.74
C GLY A 22 4.32 6.87 -11.87
N PRO A 23 4.63 8.08 -12.35
CA PRO A 23 5.43 9.05 -11.58
C PRO A 23 4.65 9.63 -10.40
N ARG A 24 5.32 10.38 -9.52
CA ARG A 24 4.67 11.10 -8.41
C ARG A 24 3.90 12.34 -8.89
N ALA A 25 2.68 12.17 -9.38
CA ALA A 25 1.79 13.25 -9.80
C ALA A 25 0.33 13.01 -9.33
N GLY A 26 -0.55 13.97 -9.65
CA GLY A 26 -1.99 13.89 -9.41
C GLY A 26 -2.79 14.14 -10.69
N MET A 27 -4.00 13.58 -10.76
CA MET A 27 -4.99 13.88 -11.80
C MET A 27 -6.33 14.22 -11.15
N ILE A 28 -7.06 15.15 -11.75
CA ILE A 28 -8.42 15.54 -11.37
C ILE A 28 -9.31 15.34 -12.59
N PHE A 29 -10.20 14.35 -12.51
CA PHE A 29 -11.23 14.13 -13.52
C PHE A 29 -12.52 14.81 -13.09
N TYR A 30 -13.25 15.35 -14.06
CA TYR A 30 -14.51 16.02 -13.84
C TYR A 30 -15.50 15.71 -14.96
N ARG A 31 -16.79 15.65 -14.61
CA ARG A 31 -17.85 15.52 -15.60
C ARG A 31 -17.98 16.78 -16.46
N LYS A 32 -18.35 16.57 -17.73
CA LYS A 32 -18.66 17.61 -18.72
C LYS A 32 -20.02 17.29 -19.37
N GLY A 33 -20.65 18.30 -19.97
CA GLY A 33 -21.88 18.13 -20.74
C GLY A 33 -23.15 18.08 -19.87
N PRO A 34 -24.26 17.52 -20.39
CA PRO A 34 -25.55 17.52 -19.72
C PRO A 34 -25.51 16.80 -18.36
N ARG A 35 -26.21 17.37 -17.38
CA ARG A 35 -26.39 16.73 -16.07
C ARG A 35 -27.57 15.75 -16.14
N PRO A 36 -27.53 14.65 -15.37
CA PRO A 36 -28.68 13.76 -15.25
C PRO A 36 -29.89 14.53 -14.70
N ALA A 37 -31.10 14.10 -15.08
CA ALA A 37 -32.34 14.73 -14.65
C ALA A 37 -32.48 14.64 -13.12
N LYS A 38 -32.83 15.76 -12.50
CA LYS A 38 -33.09 15.85 -11.06
C LYS A 38 -34.25 16.79 -10.82
N LYS A 39 -35.16 16.43 -9.90
CA LYS A 39 -36.32 17.25 -9.55
C LYS A 39 -35.87 18.63 -9.09
N GLY A 40 -36.43 19.68 -9.69
CA GLY A 40 -36.06 21.08 -9.40
C GLY A 40 -34.81 21.56 -10.11
N GLN A 41 -34.14 20.73 -10.92
CA GLN A 41 -33.05 21.17 -11.78
C GLN A 41 -33.62 21.81 -13.05
N PRO A 42 -33.09 22.97 -13.49
CA PRO A 42 -33.46 23.56 -14.76
C PRO A 42 -33.28 22.58 -15.92
N GLU A 43 -34.19 22.63 -16.89
CA GLU A 43 -34.07 21.88 -18.13
C GLU A 43 -32.80 22.30 -18.88
N GLY A 44 -32.10 21.33 -19.48
CA GLY A 44 -30.85 21.59 -20.19
C GLY A 44 -29.64 21.94 -19.31
N ALA A 45 -29.71 21.77 -17.99
CA ALA A 45 -28.58 22.06 -17.11
C ALA A 45 -27.33 21.22 -17.47
N VAL A 46 -26.17 21.89 -17.53
CA VAL A 46 -24.87 21.32 -17.86
C VAL A 46 -23.91 21.39 -16.66
N TYR A 47 -22.92 20.50 -16.65
CA TYR A 47 -21.82 20.55 -15.69
C TYR A 47 -20.90 21.75 -15.97
N ASP A 48 -20.46 22.42 -14.91
CA ASP A 48 -19.63 23.63 -14.97
C ASP A 48 -18.29 23.48 -14.21
N TYR A 49 -17.76 22.25 -14.17
CA TYR A 49 -16.57 21.91 -13.40
C TYR A 49 -15.24 22.24 -14.09
N GLU A 50 -15.19 22.18 -15.42
CA GLU A 50 -13.94 22.30 -16.19
C GLU A 50 -13.18 23.59 -15.88
N ASP A 51 -13.82 24.74 -16.12
CA ASP A 51 -13.18 26.04 -15.91
C ASP A 51 -12.83 26.27 -14.43
N LYS A 52 -13.71 25.86 -13.52
CA LYS A 52 -13.50 26.03 -12.07
C LYS A 52 -12.30 25.22 -11.56
N ILE A 53 -12.19 23.96 -12.00
CA ILE A 53 -11.08 23.09 -11.58
C ILE A 53 -9.78 23.53 -12.23
N ASN A 54 -9.80 23.84 -13.54
CA ASN A 54 -8.61 24.33 -14.23
C ASN A 54 -8.10 25.63 -13.58
N PHE A 55 -9.00 26.58 -13.29
CA PHE A 55 -8.66 27.83 -12.59
C PHE A 55 -8.10 27.60 -11.18
N ALA A 56 -8.71 26.68 -10.42
CA ALA A 56 -8.24 26.32 -9.08
C ALA A 56 -6.81 25.76 -9.12
N VAL A 57 -6.47 24.94 -10.12
CA VAL A 57 -5.10 24.45 -10.32
C VAL A 57 -4.17 25.60 -10.71
N PHE A 58 -4.52 26.36 -11.75
CA PHE A 58 -3.79 27.53 -12.22
C PHE A 58 -4.77 28.56 -12.80
N PRO A 59 -4.72 29.83 -12.37
CA PRO A 59 -3.64 30.48 -11.61
C PRO A 59 -3.82 30.48 -10.09
N SER A 60 -4.85 29.82 -9.54
CA SER A 60 -5.21 30.03 -8.12
C SER A 60 -4.23 29.42 -7.11
N LEU A 61 -3.75 28.18 -7.31
CA LEU A 61 -2.96 27.45 -6.31
C LEU A 61 -1.53 27.13 -6.75
N GLN A 62 -1.33 26.72 -8.00
CA GLN A 62 -0.01 26.34 -8.51
C GLN A 62 0.51 27.37 -9.52
N GLY A 63 1.82 27.30 -9.81
CA GLY A 63 2.50 28.06 -10.85
C GLY A 63 2.77 27.23 -12.11
N GLY A 64 4.03 27.22 -12.56
CA GLY A 64 4.46 26.50 -13.77
C GLY A 64 4.26 24.98 -13.69
N PRO A 65 3.69 24.32 -14.72
CA PRO A 65 3.55 22.87 -14.75
C PRO A 65 4.89 22.12 -14.79
N HIS A 66 4.96 20.97 -14.11
CA HIS A 66 6.13 20.09 -14.17
C HIS A 66 6.05 19.15 -15.39
N ASN A 67 6.46 19.66 -16.56
CA ASN A 67 6.33 18.94 -17.84
C ASN A 67 7.04 17.58 -17.89
N HIS A 68 8.16 17.41 -17.19
CA HIS A 68 8.85 16.12 -17.07
C HIS A 68 7.97 15.06 -16.36
N GLN A 69 7.16 15.47 -15.37
CA GLN A 69 6.21 14.57 -14.70
C GLN A 69 4.99 14.29 -15.57
N ILE A 70 4.49 15.28 -16.31
CA ILE A 70 3.38 15.11 -17.26
C ILE A 70 3.77 14.13 -18.37
N ALA A 71 4.98 14.27 -18.93
CA ALA A 71 5.50 13.35 -19.95
C ALA A 71 5.65 11.93 -19.41
N ALA A 72 6.24 11.75 -18.22
CA ALA A 72 6.34 10.45 -17.57
C ALA A 72 4.96 9.84 -17.24
N LEU A 73 3.96 10.68 -16.92
CA LEU A 73 2.59 10.23 -16.68
C LEU A 73 1.95 9.71 -17.97
N ALA A 74 2.14 10.38 -19.11
CA ALA A 74 1.66 9.90 -20.40
C ALA A 74 2.23 8.50 -20.73
N VAL A 75 3.51 8.25 -20.43
CA VAL A 75 4.12 6.92 -20.57
C VAL A 75 3.42 5.90 -19.66
N ALA A 76 3.20 6.22 -18.38
CA ALA A 76 2.54 5.33 -17.44
C ALA A 76 1.09 5.02 -17.86
N LEU A 77 0.32 6.02 -18.32
CA LEU A 77 -1.04 5.82 -18.82
C LEU A 77 -1.07 4.95 -20.08
N LYS A 78 -0.06 5.05 -20.96
CA LYS A 78 0.06 4.11 -22.09
C LYS A 78 0.29 2.68 -21.61
N GLN A 79 1.10 2.47 -20.58
CA GLN A 79 1.36 1.14 -20.02
C GLN A 79 0.10 0.50 -19.42
N THR A 80 -0.80 1.30 -18.82
CA THR A 80 -2.01 0.78 -18.16
C THR A 80 -3.05 0.23 -19.16
N LEU A 81 -2.97 0.63 -20.43
CA LEU A 81 -3.86 0.14 -21.50
C LEU A 81 -3.48 -1.26 -22.02
N THR A 82 -2.39 -1.84 -21.54
CA THR A 82 -1.91 -3.14 -22.01
C THR A 82 -2.64 -4.31 -21.34
N PRO A 83 -2.83 -5.45 -22.03
CA PRO A 83 -3.34 -6.68 -21.41
C PRO A 83 -2.50 -7.13 -20.20
N GLY A 84 -1.18 -6.92 -20.25
CA GLY A 84 -0.27 -7.22 -19.16
C GLY A 84 -0.55 -6.42 -17.89
N PHE A 85 -0.95 -5.15 -18.00
CA PHE A 85 -1.34 -4.36 -16.83
C PHE A 85 -2.64 -4.86 -16.19
N LYS A 86 -3.59 -5.33 -17.00
CA LYS A 86 -4.82 -5.98 -16.49
C LYS A 86 -4.50 -7.29 -15.77
N ALA A 87 -3.57 -8.09 -16.30
CA ALA A 87 -3.09 -9.30 -15.62
C ALA A 87 -2.40 -8.96 -14.28
N TYR A 88 -1.53 -7.94 -14.27
CA TYR A 88 -0.92 -7.41 -13.05
C TYR A 88 -1.97 -7.00 -12.00
N ALA A 89 -2.99 -6.23 -12.37
CA ALA A 89 -4.02 -5.78 -11.43
C ALA A 89 -4.83 -6.95 -10.83
N LYS A 90 -5.09 -8.00 -11.62
CA LYS A 90 -5.70 -9.24 -11.11
C LYS A 90 -4.78 -9.94 -10.11
N GLN A 91 -3.49 -10.07 -10.43
CA GLN A 91 -2.49 -10.70 -9.56
C GLN A 91 -2.35 -9.94 -8.24
N VAL A 92 -2.35 -8.61 -8.26
CA VAL A 92 -2.30 -7.76 -7.05
C VAL A 92 -3.42 -8.11 -6.08
N LYS A 93 -4.65 -8.28 -6.58
CA LYS A 93 -5.79 -8.67 -5.74
C LYS A 93 -5.65 -10.10 -5.21
N ALA A 94 -5.26 -11.05 -6.07
CA ALA A 94 -5.07 -12.44 -5.68
C ALA A 94 -4.02 -12.57 -4.56
N ASN A 95 -2.91 -11.85 -4.72
CA ASN A 95 -1.81 -11.79 -3.75
C ASN A 95 -2.24 -11.17 -2.40
N ALA A 96 -3.02 -10.08 -2.42
CA ALA A 96 -3.54 -9.48 -1.19
C ALA A 96 -4.48 -10.44 -0.43
N VAL A 97 -5.32 -11.18 -1.17
CA VAL A 97 -6.16 -12.24 -0.60
C VAL A 97 -5.32 -13.38 -0.03
N ALA A 98 -4.25 -13.80 -0.71
CA ALA A 98 -3.35 -14.86 -0.24
C ALA A 98 -2.71 -14.50 1.11
N VAL A 99 -2.16 -13.28 1.26
CA VAL A 99 -1.62 -12.79 2.55
C VAL A 99 -2.69 -12.81 3.62
N GLY A 100 -3.86 -12.24 3.33
CA GLY A 100 -4.95 -12.16 4.30
C GLY A 100 -5.39 -13.55 4.79
N LYS A 101 -5.60 -14.49 3.86
CA LYS A 101 -5.96 -15.88 4.17
C LYS A 101 -4.90 -16.57 5.01
N TYR A 102 -3.63 -16.44 4.63
CA TYR A 102 -2.52 -17.05 5.36
C TYR A 102 -2.45 -16.52 6.80
N LEU A 103 -2.46 -15.20 7.00
CA LEU A 103 -2.40 -14.60 8.32
C LEU A 103 -3.61 -14.99 9.18
N MET A 104 -4.82 -15.02 8.61
CA MET A 104 -6.01 -15.50 9.33
C MET A 104 -5.91 -16.98 9.71
N SER A 105 -5.29 -17.82 8.87
CA SER A 105 -5.04 -19.24 9.20
C SER A 105 -4.12 -19.42 10.41
N LYS A 106 -3.26 -18.43 10.69
CA LYS A 106 -2.40 -18.35 11.89
C LYS A 106 -3.10 -17.73 13.10
N GLY A 107 -4.41 -17.45 13.01
CA GLY A 107 -5.21 -16.88 14.10
C GLY A 107 -5.18 -15.35 14.20
N TYR A 108 -4.65 -14.64 13.20
CA TYR A 108 -4.61 -13.18 13.21
C TYR A 108 -5.92 -12.53 12.76
N LYS A 109 -6.23 -11.36 13.31
CA LYS A 109 -7.44 -10.60 12.98
C LYS A 109 -7.18 -9.61 11.86
N MET A 110 -7.79 -9.85 10.70
CA MET A 110 -7.91 -8.82 9.66
C MET A 110 -9.14 -7.96 9.93
N VAL A 111 -9.03 -6.65 9.70
CA VAL A 111 -10.21 -5.78 9.63
C VAL A 111 -11.06 -6.28 8.46
N THR A 112 -12.37 -6.43 8.71
CA THR A 112 -13.35 -7.06 7.79
C THR A 112 -13.09 -8.52 7.41
N ASP A 113 -12.18 -9.24 8.10
CA ASP A 113 -11.93 -10.68 7.86
C ASP A 113 -11.53 -11.03 6.42
N GLY A 114 -10.86 -10.11 5.72
CA GLY A 114 -10.41 -10.32 4.35
C GLY A 114 -10.08 -9.02 3.63
N THR A 115 -10.07 -9.10 2.30
CA THR A 115 -9.90 -7.94 1.43
C THR A 115 -10.50 -8.21 0.05
N ASP A 116 -11.03 -7.16 -0.56
CA ASP A 116 -11.44 -7.17 -1.97
C ASP A 116 -10.44 -6.40 -2.86
N ASN A 117 -9.43 -5.74 -2.28
CA ASN A 117 -8.54 -4.80 -2.97
C ASN A 117 -7.06 -5.20 -2.87
N HIS A 118 -6.16 -4.22 -2.94
CA HIS A 118 -4.72 -4.44 -3.00
C HIS A 118 -4.03 -4.47 -1.62
N LEU A 119 -4.77 -4.33 -0.52
CA LEU A 119 -4.21 -4.28 0.83
C LEU A 119 -5.00 -5.11 1.82
N VAL A 120 -4.37 -5.45 2.94
CA VAL A 120 -5.02 -5.93 4.16
C VAL A 120 -4.69 -4.98 5.30
N LEU A 121 -5.63 -4.85 6.25
CA LEU A 121 -5.44 -4.10 7.48
C LEU A 121 -5.49 -5.08 8.65
N TRP A 122 -4.37 -5.22 9.34
CA TRP A 122 -4.19 -6.21 10.40
C TRP A 122 -4.34 -5.54 11.77
N ASP A 123 -5.32 -5.99 12.55
CA ASP A 123 -5.52 -5.58 13.94
C ASP A 123 -4.65 -6.43 14.88
N LEU A 124 -3.69 -5.77 15.54
CA LEU A 124 -2.71 -6.39 16.44
C LEU A 124 -3.15 -6.31 17.91
N ARG A 125 -4.24 -5.60 18.22
CA ARG A 125 -4.73 -5.43 19.60
C ARG A 125 -5.08 -6.76 20.29
N PRO A 126 -5.67 -7.77 19.61
CA PRO A 126 -5.89 -9.09 20.21
C PRO A 126 -4.61 -9.77 20.70
N LEU A 127 -3.46 -9.42 20.12
CA LEU A 127 -2.14 -9.93 20.52
C LEU A 127 -1.49 -9.10 21.63
N GLY A 128 -2.13 -8.00 22.05
CA GLY A 128 -1.55 -7.04 22.99
C GLY A 128 -0.32 -6.30 22.44
N LEU A 129 -0.20 -6.20 21.11
CA LEU A 129 0.86 -5.45 20.43
C LEU A 129 0.34 -4.13 19.86
N THR A 130 1.26 -3.20 19.64
CA THR A 130 0.99 -1.94 18.92
C THR A 130 1.71 -1.95 17.58
N GLY A 131 1.10 -1.32 16.58
CA GLY A 131 1.62 -1.28 15.21
C GLY A 131 3.02 -0.69 15.09
N ASN A 132 3.38 0.28 15.92
CA ASN A 132 4.73 0.87 15.93
C ASN A 132 5.82 -0.10 16.39
N LYS A 133 5.51 -1.10 17.23
CA LYS A 133 6.48 -2.14 17.61
C LYS A 133 6.73 -3.10 16.47
N VAL A 134 5.65 -3.57 15.84
CA VAL A 134 5.72 -4.47 14.69
C VAL A 134 6.40 -3.79 13.51
N GLU A 135 6.04 -2.54 13.20
CA GLU A 135 6.70 -1.73 12.18
C GLU A 135 8.22 -1.63 12.41
N LYS A 136 8.64 -1.25 13.64
CA LYS A 136 10.07 -1.09 13.96
C LYS A 136 10.84 -2.41 13.87
N MET A 137 10.24 -3.52 14.30
CA MET A 137 10.87 -4.83 14.19
C MET A 137 10.98 -5.27 12.73
N CYS A 138 9.91 -5.09 11.93
CA CYS A 138 9.89 -5.46 10.53
C CYS A 138 10.96 -4.69 9.75
N ASP A 139 11.14 -3.40 10.05
CA ASP A 139 12.17 -2.55 9.43
C ASP A 139 13.59 -3.08 9.67
N LEU A 140 13.86 -3.62 10.86
CA LEU A 140 15.15 -4.27 11.17
C LEU A 140 15.36 -5.59 10.40
N CYS A 141 14.28 -6.22 9.93
CA CYS A 141 14.30 -7.45 9.15
C CYS A 141 14.20 -7.20 7.63
N SER A 142 14.38 -5.95 7.17
CA SER A 142 14.20 -5.57 5.76
C SER A 142 12.77 -5.80 5.23
N ILE A 143 11.77 -5.82 6.11
CA ILE A 143 10.34 -5.85 5.79
C ILE A 143 9.75 -4.45 5.99
N THR A 144 9.40 -3.76 4.91
CA THR A 144 8.79 -2.43 5.00
C THR A 144 7.26 -2.49 4.99
N LEU A 145 6.65 -1.95 6.03
CA LEU A 145 5.20 -1.75 6.17
C LEU A 145 4.93 -0.50 7.03
N ASN A 146 3.67 -0.11 7.20
CA ASN A 146 3.33 1.02 8.06
C ASN A 146 2.38 0.63 9.19
N LYS A 147 2.63 1.14 10.40
CA LYS A 147 1.65 1.20 11.48
C LYS A 147 0.44 1.99 11.01
N ASN A 148 -0.75 1.52 11.36
CA ASN A 148 -1.99 2.07 10.84
C ASN A 148 -3.05 2.02 11.92
N ALA A 149 -3.84 3.09 12.03
CA ALA A 149 -4.99 3.12 12.91
C ALA A 149 -5.99 2.01 12.51
N VAL A 150 -6.59 1.38 13.51
CA VAL A 150 -7.76 0.53 13.40
C VAL A 150 -8.93 1.17 14.16
N PHE A 151 -10.15 0.70 13.92
CA PHE A 151 -11.34 1.30 14.53
C PHE A 151 -11.22 1.34 16.06
N GLY A 152 -11.39 2.54 16.63
CA GLY A 152 -11.31 2.80 18.07
C GLY A 152 -9.93 3.26 18.59
N ASP A 153 -8.90 3.37 17.73
CA ASP A 153 -7.62 3.93 18.14
C ASP A 153 -7.71 5.44 18.42
N SER A 154 -7.07 5.87 19.51
CA SER A 154 -6.90 7.28 19.87
C SER A 154 -5.48 7.81 19.65
N SER A 155 -4.49 6.92 19.58
CA SER A 155 -3.07 7.29 19.44
C SER A 155 -2.59 7.15 18.00
N ALA A 156 -2.12 8.25 17.42
CA ALA A 156 -1.43 8.24 16.13
C ALA A 156 0.01 7.67 16.22
N LEU A 157 0.65 7.78 17.38
CA LEU A 157 2.03 7.31 17.60
C LEU A 157 2.10 5.78 17.80
N SER A 158 1.08 5.22 18.43
CA SER A 158 1.00 3.79 18.77
C SER A 158 -0.37 3.22 18.40
N PRO A 159 -0.71 3.21 17.10
CA PRO A 159 -1.99 2.65 16.66
C PRO A 159 -2.00 1.13 16.86
N GLY A 160 -3.18 0.53 16.83
CA GLY A 160 -3.42 -0.88 17.10
C GLY A 160 -3.17 -1.81 15.92
N GLY A 161 -2.82 -1.31 14.73
CA GLY A 161 -2.66 -2.18 13.55
C GLY A 161 -1.48 -1.84 12.63
N VAL A 162 -1.34 -2.66 11.59
CA VAL A 162 -0.42 -2.46 10.47
C VAL A 162 -1.14 -2.66 9.15
N ARG A 163 -0.70 -1.95 8.11
CA ARG A 163 -1.27 -2.04 6.76
C ARG A 163 -0.24 -2.65 5.82
N ILE A 164 -0.65 -3.68 5.08
CA ILE A 164 0.19 -4.43 4.16
C ILE A 164 -0.44 -4.37 2.76
N GLY A 165 0.36 -4.08 1.73
CA GLY A 165 -0.10 -3.94 0.35
C GLY A 165 0.68 -4.81 -0.62
N ALA A 166 -0.02 -5.37 -1.61
CA ALA A 166 0.56 -6.21 -2.66
C ALA A 166 1.20 -5.50 -3.89
N PRO A 167 0.92 -4.23 -4.25
CA PRO A 167 1.31 -3.67 -5.56
C PRO A 167 2.81 -3.72 -5.90
N ALA A 168 3.68 -3.42 -4.93
CA ALA A 168 5.11 -3.30 -5.16
C ALA A 168 5.75 -4.65 -5.45
N MET A 169 5.54 -5.63 -4.56
CA MET A 169 6.09 -6.97 -4.72
C MET A 169 5.48 -7.71 -5.93
N THR A 170 4.19 -7.51 -6.20
CA THR A 170 3.59 -8.07 -7.43
C THR A 170 4.22 -7.48 -8.70
N SER A 171 4.71 -6.23 -8.67
CA SER A 171 5.42 -5.63 -9.82
C SER A 171 6.80 -6.25 -10.07
N ARG A 172 7.36 -6.96 -9.08
CA ARG A 172 8.59 -7.74 -9.19
C ARG A 172 8.34 -9.19 -9.65
N GLY A 173 7.07 -9.54 -9.94
CA GLY A 173 6.69 -10.86 -10.43
C GLY A 173 6.17 -11.83 -9.38
N LEU A 174 6.06 -11.42 -8.12
CA LEU A 174 5.58 -12.31 -7.05
C LEU A 174 4.12 -12.72 -7.26
N VAL A 175 3.83 -13.99 -7.00
CA VAL A 175 2.50 -14.62 -7.08
C VAL A 175 2.02 -15.11 -5.71
N GLU A 176 0.89 -15.80 -5.65
CA GLU A 176 0.19 -16.12 -4.39
C GLU A 176 1.08 -16.90 -3.41
N LYS A 177 1.82 -17.90 -3.90
CA LYS A 177 2.76 -18.70 -3.08
C LYS A 177 3.88 -17.85 -2.47
N ASP A 178 4.37 -16.87 -3.21
CA ASP A 178 5.40 -15.94 -2.72
C ASP A 178 4.82 -15.00 -1.65
N PHE A 179 3.55 -14.63 -1.79
CA PHE A 179 2.83 -13.83 -0.79
C PHE A 179 2.45 -14.63 0.46
N GLU A 180 2.23 -15.94 0.36
CA GLU A 180 2.16 -16.83 1.52
C GLU A 180 3.51 -16.88 2.26
N GLN A 181 4.64 -16.93 1.53
CA GLN A 181 5.96 -16.82 2.14
C GLN A 181 6.19 -15.45 2.82
N ILE A 182 5.75 -14.35 2.20
CA ILE A 182 5.76 -13.02 2.85
C ILE A 182 4.92 -13.05 4.13
N ALA A 183 3.76 -13.70 4.11
CA ALA A 183 2.90 -13.82 5.28
C ALA A 183 3.52 -14.68 6.39
N GLU A 184 4.32 -15.70 6.05
CA GLU A 184 5.12 -16.46 7.00
C GLU A 184 6.23 -15.60 7.63
N PHE A 185 6.96 -14.79 6.84
CA PHE A 185 7.92 -13.84 7.42
C PHE A 185 7.26 -12.83 8.36
N LEU A 186 6.06 -12.34 8.02
CA LEU A 186 5.26 -11.49 8.89
C LEU A 186 4.80 -12.19 10.18
N HIS A 187 4.50 -13.49 10.10
CA HIS A 187 4.17 -14.30 11.26
C HIS A 187 5.38 -14.47 12.19
N GLN A 188 6.56 -14.79 11.65
CA GLN A 188 7.81 -14.90 12.41
C GLN A 188 8.17 -13.57 13.07
N ALA A 189 8.08 -12.47 12.32
CA ALA A 189 8.22 -11.10 12.79
C ALA A 189 7.36 -10.80 14.04
N VAL A 190 6.06 -11.10 13.97
CA VAL A 190 5.16 -10.87 15.10
C VAL A 190 5.46 -11.79 16.28
N THR A 191 5.89 -13.02 16.02
CA THR A 191 6.30 -13.96 17.07
C THR A 191 7.53 -13.45 17.83
N ILE A 192 8.55 -12.94 17.11
CA ILE A 192 9.72 -12.28 17.72
C ILE A 192 9.27 -11.06 18.55
N CYS A 193 8.37 -10.23 18.01
CA CYS A 193 7.79 -9.10 18.75
C CYS A 193 7.13 -9.54 20.08
N LEU A 194 6.37 -10.63 20.07
CA LEU A 194 5.72 -11.15 21.27
C LEU A 194 6.76 -11.64 22.29
N ASN A 195 7.81 -12.34 21.84
CA ASN A 195 8.88 -12.82 22.71
C ASN A 195 9.63 -11.65 23.38
N ILE A 196 10.01 -10.63 22.59
CA ILE A 196 10.65 -9.42 23.12
C ILE A 196 9.74 -8.70 24.12
N GLN A 197 8.44 -8.59 23.83
CA GLN A 197 7.49 -7.97 24.75
C GLN A 197 7.31 -8.79 26.03
N LYS A 198 7.38 -10.12 25.96
CA LYS A 198 7.32 -11.01 27.12
C LYS A 198 8.56 -10.88 28.01
N GLU A 199 9.74 -10.75 27.41
CA GLU A 199 11.01 -10.64 28.12
C GLU A 199 11.27 -9.24 28.69
N HIS A 200 11.05 -8.19 27.89
CA HIS A 200 11.39 -6.82 28.25
C HIS A 200 10.19 -5.96 28.67
N GLY A 201 8.96 -6.42 28.45
CA GLY A 201 7.74 -5.72 28.84
C GLY A 201 7.14 -4.82 27.76
N LYS A 202 6.02 -4.18 28.13
CA LYS A 202 5.16 -3.42 27.18
C LYS A 202 5.64 -2.00 26.89
N LEU A 203 6.42 -1.36 27.77
CA LEU A 203 6.89 0.00 27.52
C LEU A 203 7.85 0.01 26.33
N LEU A 204 7.68 0.97 25.40
CA LEU A 204 8.48 1.01 24.17
C LEU A 204 9.98 1.15 24.44
N LYS A 205 10.34 1.87 25.51
CA LYS A 205 11.73 2.02 25.97
C LYS A 205 12.35 0.68 26.34
N ASP A 206 11.62 -0.17 27.04
CA ASP A 206 12.13 -1.48 27.48
C ASP A 206 12.06 -2.50 26.34
N PHE A 207 10.95 -2.54 25.59
CA PHE A 207 10.82 -3.33 24.36
C PHE A 207 11.99 -3.10 23.39
N SER A 208 12.43 -1.84 23.23
CA SER A 208 13.53 -1.51 22.30
C SER A 208 14.88 -2.12 22.71
N LYS A 209 15.06 -2.54 23.96
CA LYS A 209 16.31 -3.20 24.40
C LYS A 209 16.47 -4.57 23.74
N GLY A 210 15.39 -5.33 23.57
CA GLY A 210 15.42 -6.65 22.93
C GLY A 210 15.55 -6.63 21.41
N LEU A 211 15.58 -5.44 20.80
CA LEU A 211 15.85 -5.29 19.36
C LEU A 211 17.36 -5.27 19.05
N VAL A 212 18.21 -5.08 20.06
CA VAL A 212 19.65 -4.93 19.89
C VAL A 212 20.32 -6.30 20.00
N ASN A 213 21.21 -6.63 19.05
CA ASN A 213 21.97 -7.89 19.00
C ASN A 213 21.06 -9.15 19.12
N ASN A 214 19.88 -9.09 18.51
CA ASN A 214 18.92 -10.18 18.54
C ASN A 214 19.13 -11.11 17.33
N LYS A 215 19.61 -12.32 17.59
CA LYS A 215 19.92 -13.31 16.55
C LYS A 215 18.69 -13.72 15.71
N ASP A 216 17.50 -13.73 16.30
CA ASP A 216 16.28 -14.09 15.55
C ASP A 216 15.94 -13.02 14.52
N ILE A 217 16.17 -11.74 14.85
CA ILE A 217 16.02 -10.62 13.91
C ILE A 217 17.07 -10.72 12.79
N GLU A 218 18.33 -10.98 13.13
CA GLU A 218 19.41 -11.13 12.15
C GLU A 218 19.14 -12.30 11.18
N ASN A 219 18.70 -13.45 11.70
CA ASN A 219 18.35 -14.61 10.89
C ASN A 219 17.17 -14.33 9.96
N LEU A 220 16.08 -13.76 10.49
CA LEU A 220 14.92 -13.39 9.69
C LEU A 220 15.28 -12.38 8.59
N LYS A 221 16.12 -11.39 8.90
CA LYS A 221 16.63 -10.43 7.92
C LYS A 221 17.33 -11.13 6.75
N VAL A 222 18.24 -12.05 7.04
CA VAL A 222 18.98 -12.79 6.00
C VAL A 222 18.03 -13.60 5.12
N GLU A 223 17.03 -14.25 5.70
CA GLU A 223 16.03 -15.01 4.94
C GLU A 223 15.17 -14.10 4.04
N VAL A 224 14.73 -12.96 4.57
CA VAL A 224 13.95 -11.95 3.83
C VAL A 224 14.75 -11.38 2.66
N GLU A 225 16.02 -11.00 2.89
CA GLU A 225 16.88 -10.45 1.85
C GLU A 225 17.18 -11.48 0.76
N LYS A 226 17.51 -12.71 1.15
CA LYS A 226 17.72 -13.82 0.21
C LYS A 226 16.48 -14.08 -0.64
N PHE A 227 15.30 -14.11 -0.02
CA PHE A 227 14.04 -14.25 -0.75
C PHE A 227 13.82 -13.08 -1.72
N ALA A 228 13.99 -11.84 -1.25
CA ALA A 228 13.76 -10.65 -2.06
C ALA A 228 14.74 -10.52 -3.24
N LEU A 229 15.97 -11.04 -3.13
CA LEU A 229 16.97 -11.02 -4.20
C LEU A 229 16.70 -12.04 -5.32
N SER A 230 15.81 -13.01 -5.10
CA SER A 230 15.46 -14.01 -6.12
C SER A 230 14.51 -13.52 -7.22
N PHE A 231 14.08 -12.25 -7.15
CA PHE A 231 13.12 -11.66 -8.07
C PHE A 231 13.70 -10.47 -8.85
N ASP A 232 13.19 -10.24 -10.05
CA ASP A 232 13.57 -9.10 -10.88
C ASP A 232 13.22 -7.74 -10.22
N MET A 233 13.81 -6.67 -10.75
CA MET A 233 13.55 -5.30 -10.31
C MET A 233 13.22 -4.39 -11.50
N PRO A 234 12.00 -3.83 -11.59
CA PRO A 234 11.70 -2.85 -12.61
C PRO A 234 12.40 -1.51 -12.31
N GLY A 235 12.81 -0.81 -13.37
CA GLY A 235 13.35 0.56 -13.29
C GLY A 235 14.87 0.67 -13.30
N PHE A 236 15.61 -0.40 -12.98
CA PHE A 236 17.07 -0.46 -13.11
C PHE A 236 17.55 -1.93 -13.20
N SER A 237 18.78 -2.16 -13.68
CA SER A 237 19.38 -3.50 -13.74
C SER A 237 20.17 -3.81 -12.46
N LEU A 238 19.90 -4.97 -11.85
CA LEU A 238 20.65 -5.48 -10.69
C LEU A 238 22.13 -5.73 -11.03
N GLU A 239 22.46 -6.07 -12.28
CA GLU A 239 23.84 -6.29 -12.71
C GLU A 239 24.68 -5.00 -12.68
N SER A 240 24.02 -3.86 -12.90
CA SER A 240 24.66 -2.54 -12.97
C SER A 240 24.74 -1.81 -11.62
N MET A 241 24.15 -2.37 -10.57
CA MET A 241 24.06 -1.68 -9.28
C MET A 241 25.39 -1.72 -8.51
N LYS A 242 25.67 -0.65 -7.75
CA LYS A 242 26.92 -0.46 -7.02
C LYS A 242 27.14 -1.49 -5.89
N TYR A 243 26.08 -1.85 -5.18
CA TYR A 243 26.12 -2.75 -4.02
C TYR A 243 25.43 -4.05 -4.39
N LYS A 244 26.16 -5.16 -4.46
CA LYS A 244 25.65 -6.48 -4.89
C LYS A 244 25.65 -7.53 -3.80
N GLU A 245 26.27 -7.19 -2.67
CA GLU A 245 26.36 -8.00 -1.45
C GLU A 245 25.22 -7.63 -0.50
#